data_AF-F4QCA3-F1
#
_entry.id   AF-F4QCA3-F1
#
_cell.length_a   1.000
_cell.length_b   1.000
_cell.length_c   1.000
_cell.angle_alpha   90.00
_cell.angle_beta   90.00
_cell.angle_gamma   90.00
#
_symmetry.space_group_name_H-M   'P 1'
#
loop_
_entity.id
_entity.type
_entity.pdbx_description
1 polymer ?
#
loop_
_entity_poly.entity_id
_entity_poly.type
_entity_poly.pdbx_seq_one_letter_code
_entity_poly.pdbx_strand_id
1 'polypeptide(L)'
;MYRRRMSTIDSSSPSVSSPSIFTPTKPTALRDQSIDDSGSLGSSKSDSSYKDGNSNNKDRDSKLQNTRHRLVYEYQKLQELSIKGLYVIPSFTSIFEWHCVLFIRNRVYRSSVIRFVIIIPDDFPEECPVVKFQTPVFHPLIGMDGEFDLTHHFHDWKPEKYMIGHILCYIKNVFHNPDKYNYPALNPEAEKLLKENYEEYLRKVSHFVKLSIQNVYNNPQHTPIVFAEEWKDKEKFEATKRQILKKDSPTIVDSFKAFFTRK
;
A
#
# COMPACT_ATOMS: atom_id res chain seq x y z
N MET A 1 33.55 27.13 17.66
CA MET A 1 33.48 26.71 19.07
C MET A 1 32.12 27.08 19.65
N TYR A 2 31.22 26.12 19.90
CA TYR A 2 30.17 26.24 20.90
C TYR A 2 29.73 24.83 21.30
N ARG A 3 30.30 24.36 22.41
CA ARG A 3 29.96 23.13 23.16
C ARG A 3 28.90 23.50 24.18
N ARG A 4 27.81 22.74 24.32
CA ARG A 4 26.99 22.70 25.54
C ARG A 4 26.30 21.34 25.62
N ARG A 5 26.95 20.39 26.31
CA ARG A 5 26.69 19.89 27.69
C ARG A 5 25.39 19.09 27.79
N MET A 6 25.56 17.78 27.90
CA MET A 6 24.58 16.81 28.39
C MET A 6 24.33 17.04 29.89
N SER A 7 23.10 16.82 30.33
CA SER A 7 22.72 16.68 31.74
C SER A 7 21.81 15.46 31.89
N THR A 8 22.23 14.54 32.75
CA THR A 8 21.60 13.32 33.23
C THR A 8 20.63 13.60 34.38
N ILE A 9 19.38 13.13 34.32
CA ILE A 9 18.38 12.96 35.41
C ILE A 9 17.29 12.04 34.81
N ASP A 10 16.60 11.10 35.46
CA ASP A 10 16.72 10.28 36.67
C ASP A 10 15.59 9.24 36.52
N SER A 11 15.80 8.06 37.09
CA SER A 11 14.90 6.91 37.10
C SER A 11 13.62 7.17 37.89
N SER A 12 12.45 6.90 37.28
CA SER A 12 11.24 6.53 38.02
C SER A 12 10.25 5.81 37.10
N SER A 13 10.04 4.53 37.38
CA SER A 13 8.97 3.71 36.81
C SER A 13 7.69 3.88 37.63
N PRO A 14 6.51 3.84 36.98
CA PRO A 14 5.35 3.21 37.57
C PRO A 14 4.80 2.08 36.69
N SER A 15 4.51 0.98 37.36
CA SER A 15 3.79 -0.21 36.88
C SER A 15 2.43 0.13 36.29
N VAL A 16 2.13 -0.37 35.09
CA VAL A 16 0.77 -0.40 34.54
C VAL A 16 0.33 -1.84 34.36
N SER A 17 -0.80 -2.13 34.99
CA SER A 17 -1.56 -3.37 34.99
C SER A 17 -2.08 -3.72 33.60
N SER A 18 -1.99 -5.01 33.27
CA SER A 18 -2.59 -5.61 32.08
C SER A 18 -4.12 -5.64 32.16
N PRO A 19 -4.82 -5.48 31.02
CA PRO A 19 -6.12 -6.13 30.85
C PRO A 19 -6.14 -7.07 29.63
N SER A 20 -6.38 -8.34 29.94
CA SER A 20 -7.35 -9.27 29.34
C SER A 20 -7.38 -9.47 27.83
N ILE A 21 -6.81 -10.62 27.46
CA ILE A 21 -6.96 -11.34 26.19
C ILE A 21 -8.45 -11.68 25.97
N PHE A 22 -9.02 -11.21 24.86
CA PHE A 22 -10.35 -11.60 24.39
C PHE A 22 -10.21 -12.79 23.42
N THR A 23 -10.72 -13.95 23.83
CA THR A 23 -10.80 -15.16 22.99
C THR A 23 -12.09 -15.16 22.16
N PRO A 24 -12.08 -15.52 20.87
CA PRO A 24 -13.31 -15.64 20.08
C PRO A 24 -14.07 -16.93 20.44
N THR A 25 -15.31 -16.77 20.89
CA THR A 25 -16.26 -17.86 21.17
C THR A 25 -16.88 -18.37 19.86
N LYS A 26 -16.98 -19.71 19.74
CA LYS A 26 -17.68 -20.42 18.67
C LYS A 26 -19.16 -20.02 18.56
N PRO A 27 -19.77 -20.04 17.36
CA PRO A 27 -21.21 -19.89 17.23
C PRO A 27 -21.96 -21.16 17.68
N THR A 28 -22.91 -20.93 18.58
CA THR A 28 -23.90 -21.89 19.10
C THR A 28 -24.95 -22.20 18.03
N ALA A 29 -25.23 -23.49 17.85
CA ALA A 29 -26.30 -24.01 17.01
C ALA A 29 -27.68 -23.69 17.62
N LEU A 30 -28.61 -23.20 16.78
CA LEU A 30 -30.03 -23.19 17.07
C LEU A 30 -30.69 -24.39 16.39
N ARG A 31 -31.57 -25.05 17.14
CA ARG A 31 -32.26 -26.30 16.82
C ARG A 31 -33.77 -26.06 16.69
N ASP A 32 -34.33 -26.76 15.70
CA ASP A 32 -35.71 -27.25 15.46
C ASP A 32 -36.90 -26.29 15.40
N GLN A 33 -37.67 -26.44 14.30
CA GLN A 33 -39.07 -26.88 14.38
C GLN A 33 -39.56 -27.56 13.07
N SER A 34 -39.87 -28.86 13.23
CA SER A 34 -40.95 -29.71 12.69
C SER A 34 -41.31 -29.80 11.18
N ILE A 35 -41.12 -31.04 10.67
CA ILE A 35 -42.11 -32.00 10.08
C ILE A 35 -43.02 -31.49 8.95
N ASP A 36 -42.95 -32.19 7.80
CA ASP A 36 -44.11 -32.82 7.14
C ASP A 36 -43.66 -33.96 6.21
N ASP A 37 -44.41 -35.05 6.26
CA ASP A 37 -44.18 -36.37 5.68
C ASP A 37 -45.07 -36.57 4.44
N SER A 38 -44.51 -37.06 3.33
CA SER A 38 -45.23 -37.88 2.34
C SER A 38 -44.26 -38.47 1.31
N GLY A 39 -44.18 -39.80 1.28
CA GLY A 39 -43.39 -40.54 0.31
C GLY A 39 -44.07 -40.67 -1.05
N SER A 40 -43.24 -40.85 -2.09
CA SER A 40 -43.61 -41.62 -3.28
C SER A 40 -42.38 -42.13 -4.03
N LEU A 41 -42.52 -43.35 -4.56
CA LEU A 41 -41.55 -44.16 -5.29
C LEU A 41 -41.08 -43.52 -6.60
N GLY A 42 -39.85 -43.80 -7.01
CA GLY A 42 -39.47 -43.66 -8.43
C GLY A 42 -37.98 -43.72 -8.77
N SER A 43 -37.52 -44.93 -9.04
CA SER A 43 -36.59 -45.26 -10.14
C SER A 43 -35.20 -44.63 -10.20
N SER A 44 -34.24 -45.48 -9.83
CA SER A 44 -32.86 -45.58 -10.32
C SER A 44 -32.66 -45.04 -11.75
N LYS A 45 -31.85 -43.98 -11.87
CA LYS A 45 -30.98 -43.76 -13.03
C LYS A 45 -29.59 -43.40 -12.53
N SER A 46 -28.68 -44.34 -12.73
CA SER A 46 -27.24 -44.14 -12.66
C SER A 46 -26.81 -43.20 -13.79
N ASP A 47 -26.58 -41.92 -13.46
CA ASP A 47 -25.73 -41.05 -14.27
C ASP A 47 -24.48 -40.75 -13.46
N SER A 48 -23.45 -41.57 -13.67
CA SER A 48 -22.08 -41.25 -13.32
C SER A 48 -21.60 -40.13 -14.25
N SER A 49 -22.00 -38.89 -13.98
CA SER A 49 -21.22 -37.73 -14.43
C SER A 49 -20.21 -37.41 -13.33
N TYR A 50 -19.00 -37.94 -13.48
CA TYR A 50 -17.84 -37.35 -12.82
C TYR A 50 -17.72 -35.93 -13.37
N LYS A 51 -18.32 -34.96 -12.68
CA LYS A 51 -18.15 -33.53 -12.96
C LYS A 51 -16.73 -33.14 -12.61
N ASP A 52 -15.87 -33.28 -13.60
CA ASP A 52 -14.81 -32.38 -14.02
C ASP A 52 -14.36 -31.32 -13.00
N GLY A 53 -13.68 -31.76 -11.94
CA GLY A 53 -12.97 -30.87 -11.02
C GLY A 53 -11.68 -30.28 -11.62
N ASN A 54 -11.35 -30.62 -12.87
CA ASN A 54 -10.06 -30.31 -13.49
C ASN A 54 -10.13 -29.10 -14.45
N SER A 55 -11.28 -28.85 -15.08
CA SER A 55 -11.46 -27.68 -15.96
C SER A 55 -11.43 -26.36 -15.18
N ASN A 56 -12.15 -26.28 -14.05
CA ASN A 56 -12.24 -25.06 -13.24
C ASN A 56 -10.90 -24.57 -12.66
N ASN A 57 -9.97 -25.49 -12.39
CA ASN A 57 -8.64 -25.12 -11.90
C ASN A 57 -7.74 -24.56 -13.02
N LYS A 58 -7.83 -25.13 -14.23
CA LYS A 58 -7.07 -24.62 -15.38
C LYS A 58 -7.49 -23.21 -15.78
N ASP A 59 -8.79 -22.92 -15.74
CA ASP A 59 -9.32 -21.61 -16.10
C ASP A 59 -8.90 -20.53 -15.07
N ARG A 60 -8.92 -20.89 -13.77
CA ARG A 60 -8.44 -20.00 -12.70
C ARG A 60 -6.95 -19.73 -12.82
N ASP A 61 -6.13 -20.76 -13.05
CA ASP A 61 -4.70 -20.62 -13.24
C ASP A 61 -4.38 -19.74 -14.45
N SER A 62 -5.07 -19.95 -15.57
CA SER A 62 -4.94 -19.12 -16.78
C SER A 62 -5.29 -17.65 -16.51
N LYS A 63 -6.42 -17.39 -15.82
CA LYS A 63 -6.82 -16.03 -15.43
C LYS A 63 -5.75 -15.38 -14.56
N LEU A 64 -5.25 -16.09 -13.54
CA LEU A 64 -4.23 -15.58 -12.63
C LEU A 64 -2.91 -15.26 -13.37
N GLN A 65 -2.52 -16.09 -14.35
CA GLN A 65 -1.35 -15.78 -15.18
C GLN A 65 -1.57 -14.53 -16.03
N ASN A 66 -2.75 -14.34 -16.62
CA ASN A 66 -3.07 -13.13 -17.37
C ASN A 66 -3.02 -11.87 -16.49
N THR A 67 -3.56 -11.95 -15.27
CA THR A 67 -3.46 -10.87 -14.28
C THR A 67 -1.99 -10.57 -13.96
N ARG A 68 -1.16 -11.58 -13.72
CA ARG A 68 0.29 -11.38 -13.50
C ARG A 68 0.96 -10.66 -14.68
N HIS A 69 0.69 -11.07 -15.92
CA HIS A 69 1.22 -10.39 -17.10
C HIS A 69 0.79 -8.92 -17.16
N ARG A 70 -0.48 -8.63 -16.87
CA ARG A 70 -0.98 -7.25 -16.80
C ARG A 70 -0.27 -6.44 -15.72
N LEU A 71 -0.03 -7.00 -14.54
CA LEU A 71 0.67 -6.31 -13.46
C LEU A 71 2.12 -5.99 -13.80
N VAL A 72 2.83 -6.92 -14.46
CA VAL A 72 4.18 -6.65 -14.98
C VAL A 72 4.15 -5.50 -15.99
N TYR A 73 3.19 -5.51 -16.91
CA TYR A 73 3.01 -4.44 -17.89
C TYR A 73 2.71 -3.09 -17.23
N GLU A 74 1.76 -3.03 -16.29
CA GLU A 74 1.42 -1.78 -15.58
C GLU A 74 2.62 -1.26 -14.77
N TYR A 75 3.39 -2.15 -14.14
CA TYR A 75 4.61 -1.77 -13.41
C TYR A 75 5.66 -1.15 -14.33
N GLN A 76 5.89 -1.74 -15.51
CA GLN A 76 6.79 -1.16 -16.52
C GLN A 76 6.30 0.22 -16.97
N LYS A 77 4.99 0.37 -17.18
CA LYS A 77 4.38 1.65 -17.58
C LYS A 77 4.47 2.74 -16.52
N LEU A 78 4.62 2.41 -15.24
CA LEU A 78 4.85 3.43 -14.20
C LEU A 78 6.10 4.28 -14.46
N GLN A 79 7.13 3.72 -15.09
CA GLN A 79 8.34 4.47 -15.43
C GLN A 79 8.06 5.62 -16.40
N GLU A 80 7.11 5.44 -17.31
CA GLU A 80 6.68 6.46 -18.29
C GLU A 80 5.89 7.59 -17.61
N LEU A 81 5.17 7.31 -16.52
CA LEU A 81 4.36 8.31 -15.80
C LEU A 81 5.20 9.36 -15.04
N SER A 82 6.47 9.07 -14.77
CA SER A 82 7.44 9.99 -14.11
C SER A 82 6.89 10.73 -12.88
N ILE A 83 6.14 10.02 -12.01
CA ILE A 83 5.49 10.60 -10.84
C ILE A 83 6.55 11.04 -9.82
N LYS A 84 6.97 12.31 -9.87
CA LYS A 84 8.02 12.86 -9.00
C LYS A 84 7.76 12.58 -7.52
N GLY A 85 8.78 12.05 -6.84
CA GLY A 85 8.75 11.79 -5.40
C GLY A 85 8.08 10.48 -5.02
N LEU A 86 7.61 9.68 -5.97
CA LEU A 86 7.02 8.37 -5.69
C LEU A 86 8.03 7.27 -6.02
N TYR A 87 8.19 6.32 -5.09
CA TYR A 87 8.89 5.06 -5.29
C TYR A 87 7.90 3.92 -5.13
N VAL A 88 7.92 2.97 -6.06
CA VAL A 88 7.03 1.79 -6.08
C VAL A 88 7.85 0.56 -6.38
N ILE A 89 7.64 -0.49 -5.59
CA ILE A 89 8.25 -1.81 -5.79
C ILE A 89 7.24 -2.90 -5.41
N PRO A 90 7.01 -3.90 -6.28
CA PRO A 90 6.26 -5.08 -5.90
C PRO A 90 6.93 -5.83 -4.75
N SER A 91 6.14 -6.53 -3.93
CA SER A 91 6.64 -7.38 -2.86
C SER A 91 7.49 -8.52 -3.43
N PHE A 92 8.44 -9.00 -2.63
CA PHE A 92 9.29 -10.14 -3.00
C PHE A 92 8.52 -11.47 -3.02
N THR A 93 7.40 -11.55 -2.30
CA THR A 93 6.59 -12.77 -2.17
C THR A 93 5.42 -12.81 -3.14
N SER A 94 4.89 -11.64 -3.53
CA SER A 94 3.74 -11.54 -4.43
C SER A 94 3.74 -10.26 -5.23
N ILE A 95 3.54 -10.37 -6.55
CA ILE A 95 3.33 -9.22 -7.44
C ILE A 95 1.98 -8.53 -7.21
N PHE A 96 1.09 -9.12 -6.42
CA PHE A 96 -0.21 -8.56 -6.04
C PHE A 96 -0.14 -7.59 -4.86
N GLU A 97 1.05 -7.37 -4.30
CA GLU A 97 1.25 -6.40 -3.23
C GLU A 97 2.35 -5.42 -3.64
N TRP A 98 2.04 -4.14 -3.76
CA TRP A 98 3.01 -3.11 -4.17
C TRP A 98 3.28 -2.15 -3.02
N HIS A 99 4.54 -2.08 -2.60
CA HIS A 99 4.98 -1.16 -1.57
C HIS A 99 5.39 0.17 -2.18
N CYS A 100 4.90 1.24 -1.59
CA CYS A 100 5.08 2.58 -2.08
C CYS A 100 5.63 3.51 -1.00
N VAL A 101 6.48 4.44 -1.42
CA VAL A 101 6.88 5.60 -0.60
C VAL A 101 6.71 6.88 -1.40
N LEU A 102 5.96 7.83 -0.83
CA LEU A 102 5.76 9.16 -1.39
C LEU A 102 6.52 10.21 -0.57
N PHE A 103 7.48 10.86 -1.22
CA PHE A 103 8.21 12.02 -0.73
C PHE A 103 7.53 13.30 -1.21
N ILE A 104 6.84 13.98 -0.29
CA ILE A 104 6.10 15.20 -0.62
C ILE A 104 7.02 16.39 -0.50
N ARG A 105 7.13 17.20 -1.56
CA ARG A 105 8.03 18.37 -1.59
C ARG A 105 7.32 19.71 -1.43
N ASN A 106 6.01 19.77 -1.62
CA ASN A 106 5.26 21.03 -1.72
C ASN A 106 4.00 20.98 -0.86
N ARG A 107 3.38 22.16 -0.63
CA ARG A 107 2.10 22.34 0.10
C ARG A 107 2.19 21.93 1.58
N VAL A 108 1.04 21.75 2.22
CA VAL A 108 0.91 21.56 3.67
C VAL A 108 1.62 20.31 4.19
N TYR A 109 1.73 19.26 3.35
CA TYR A 109 2.41 18.00 3.68
C TYR A 109 3.90 17.98 3.29
N ARG A 110 4.51 19.13 2.98
CA ARG A 110 5.91 19.21 2.57
C ARG A 110 6.85 18.54 3.57
N SER A 111 7.85 17.82 3.04
CA SER A 111 8.86 17.03 3.74
C SER A 111 8.38 15.70 4.33
N SER A 112 7.10 15.35 4.15
CA SER A 112 6.59 14.06 4.62
C SER A 112 7.19 12.89 3.83
N VAL A 113 7.43 11.78 4.54
CA VAL A 113 7.78 10.48 3.96
C VAL A 113 6.64 9.51 4.25
N ILE A 114 5.79 9.27 3.25
CA ILE A 114 4.54 8.54 3.43
C ILE A 114 4.65 7.15 2.81
N ARG A 115 4.59 6.12 3.66
CA ARG A 115 4.54 4.71 3.26
C ARG A 115 3.09 4.26 3.10
N PHE A 116 2.82 3.54 2.02
CA PHE A 116 1.54 2.86 1.81
C PHE A 116 1.74 1.62 0.96
N VAL A 117 0.77 0.72 1.01
CA VAL A 117 0.76 -0.53 0.24
C VAL A 117 -0.49 -0.55 -0.62
N ILE A 118 -0.35 -1.04 -1.85
CA ILE A 118 -1.46 -1.35 -2.75
C ILE A 118 -1.62 -2.87 -2.74
N ILE A 119 -2.79 -3.34 -2.33
CA ILE A 119 -3.18 -4.74 -2.34
C ILE A 119 -4.07 -4.93 -3.56
N ILE A 120 -3.63 -5.78 -4.47
CA ILE A 120 -4.26 -6.01 -5.76
C ILE A 120 -5.02 -7.35 -5.66
N PRO A 121 -6.31 -7.38 -6.01
CA PRO A 121 -7.09 -8.61 -5.93
C PRO A 121 -6.69 -9.60 -7.05
N ASP A 122 -6.93 -10.89 -6.83
CA ASP A 122 -6.57 -11.96 -7.79
C ASP A 122 -7.34 -11.85 -9.10
N ASP A 123 -8.51 -11.21 -9.09
CA ASP A 123 -9.34 -10.96 -10.26
C ASP A 123 -9.11 -9.59 -10.89
N PHE A 124 -8.09 -8.84 -10.46
CA PHE A 124 -7.63 -7.64 -11.13
C PHE A 124 -7.44 -7.94 -12.63
N PRO A 125 -7.96 -7.10 -13.53
CA PRO A 125 -8.41 -5.73 -13.33
C PRO A 125 -9.92 -5.56 -13.11
N GLU A 126 -10.68 -6.64 -12.90
CA GLU A 126 -12.13 -6.56 -12.73
C GLU A 126 -12.50 -5.82 -11.44
N GLU A 127 -11.79 -6.11 -10.35
CA GLU A 127 -11.92 -5.38 -9.09
C GLU A 127 -10.82 -4.32 -8.91
N CYS A 128 -11.20 -3.21 -8.25
CA CYS A 128 -10.30 -2.12 -7.91
C CYS A 128 -9.33 -2.55 -6.79
N PRO A 129 -8.03 -2.24 -6.90
CA PRO A 129 -7.07 -2.45 -5.81
C PRO A 129 -7.47 -1.71 -4.52
N VAL A 130 -6.96 -2.18 -3.38
CA VAL A 130 -7.11 -1.53 -2.07
C VAL A 130 -5.81 -0.82 -1.70
N VAL A 131 -5.90 0.35 -1.08
CA VAL A 131 -4.75 1.12 -0.60
C VAL A 131 -4.78 1.22 0.91
N LYS A 132 -3.66 0.92 1.55
CA LYS A 132 -3.49 1.07 3.00
C LYS A 132 -2.25 1.88 3.34
N PHE A 133 -2.44 3.00 4.02
CA PHE A 133 -1.34 3.81 4.56
C PHE A 133 -0.73 3.13 5.78
N GLN A 134 0.59 3.08 5.79
CA GLN A 134 1.38 2.54 6.90
C GLN A 134 1.96 3.66 7.77
N THR A 135 2.27 4.80 7.16
CA THR A 135 2.63 6.02 7.88
C THR A 135 1.34 6.66 8.39
N PRO A 136 1.22 6.99 9.69
CA PRO A 136 0.10 7.79 10.18
C PRO A 136 0.07 9.17 9.52
N VAL A 137 -1.11 9.60 9.07
CA VAL A 137 -1.30 10.88 8.38
C VAL A 137 -2.55 11.56 8.92
N PHE A 138 -2.47 12.86 9.17
CA PHE A 138 -3.65 13.68 9.44
C PHE A 138 -4.20 14.27 8.14
N HIS A 139 -5.17 13.60 7.52
CA HIS A 139 -5.75 14.00 6.23
C HIS A 139 -7.26 13.66 6.18
N PRO A 140 -8.15 14.50 5.63
CA PRO A 140 -9.60 14.25 5.60
C PRO A 140 -10.00 12.89 4.99
N LEU A 141 -9.36 12.51 3.88
CA LEU A 141 -9.63 11.25 3.17
C LEU A 141 -8.86 10.03 3.69
N ILE A 142 -8.07 10.13 4.76
CA ILE A 142 -7.30 8.99 5.30
C ILE A 142 -7.78 8.72 6.72
N GLY A 143 -8.27 7.51 6.97
CA GLY A 143 -8.71 7.07 8.29
C GLY A 143 -7.55 6.96 9.28
N MET A 144 -7.85 6.92 10.58
CA MET A 144 -6.83 6.82 11.63
C MET A 144 -5.99 5.54 11.53
N ASP A 145 -6.58 4.45 11.05
CA ASP A 145 -5.93 3.16 10.83
C ASP A 145 -5.23 3.04 9.45
N GLY A 146 -5.16 4.15 8.72
CA GLY A 146 -4.53 4.23 7.40
C GLY A 146 -5.42 3.80 6.24
N GLU A 147 -6.72 3.66 6.47
CA GLU A 147 -7.70 3.37 5.42
C GLU A 147 -7.81 4.51 4.41
N PHE A 148 -7.99 4.16 3.13
CA PHE A 148 -8.16 5.12 2.05
C PHE A 148 -9.18 4.59 1.04
N ASP A 149 -10.35 5.22 1.00
CA ASP A 149 -11.44 4.77 0.14
C ASP A 149 -11.26 5.26 -1.30
N LEU A 150 -10.89 4.34 -2.18
CA LEU A 150 -10.77 4.61 -3.62
C LEU A 150 -12.12 4.71 -4.31
N THR A 151 -13.19 4.14 -3.77
CA THR A 151 -14.51 4.08 -4.42
C THR A 151 -15.12 5.46 -4.59
N HIS A 152 -14.78 6.45 -3.76
CA HIS A 152 -15.24 7.83 -3.97
C HIS A 152 -14.76 8.42 -5.30
N HIS A 153 -13.52 8.15 -5.69
CA HIS A 153 -12.94 8.65 -6.94
C HIS A 153 -13.11 7.68 -8.11
N PHE A 154 -13.09 6.38 -7.83
CA PHE A 154 -13.19 5.28 -8.78
C PHE A 154 -14.49 4.48 -8.60
N HIS A 155 -15.61 5.15 -8.35
CA HIS A 155 -16.93 4.52 -8.10
C HIS A 155 -17.40 3.62 -9.25
N ASP A 156 -17.05 4.01 -10.48
CA ASP A 156 -17.29 3.26 -11.71
C ASP A 156 -15.92 2.80 -12.24
N TRP A 157 -15.30 1.88 -11.49
CA TRP A 157 -14.02 1.28 -11.87
C TRP A 157 -14.17 0.54 -13.20
N LYS A 158 -13.37 0.93 -14.19
CA LYS A 158 -13.38 0.38 -15.55
C LYS A 158 -12.02 -0.22 -15.88
N PRO A 159 -11.92 -1.55 -16.05
CA PRO A 159 -10.69 -2.25 -16.34
C PRO A 159 -9.95 -1.75 -17.60
N GLU A 160 -10.68 -1.18 -18.57
CA GLU A 160 -10.14 -0.67 -19.83
C GLU A 160 -9.62 0.77 -19.73
N LYS A 161 -10.05 1.50 -18.70
CA LYS A 161 -9.74 2.92 -18.52
C LYS A 161 -8.68 3.14 -17.44
N TYR A 162 -8.84 2.46 -16.31
CA TYR A 162 -8.02 2.68 -15.13
C TYR A 162 -6.92 1.64 -14.98
N MET A 163 -5.84 2.08 -14.35
CA MET A 163 -4.61 1.34 -14.10
C MET A 163 -4.11 1.77 -12.72
N ILE A 164 -3.22 0.99 -12.11
CA ILE A 164 -2.59 1.32 -10.82
C ILE A 164 -1.87 2.68 -10.89
N GLY A 165 -1.31 3.04 -12.05
CA GLY A 165 -0.75 4.37 -12.29
C GLY A 165 -1.73 5.53 -12.06
N HIS A 166 -3.01 5.35 -12.39
CA HIS A 166 -4.05 6.35 -12.14
C HIS A 166 -4.33 6.50 -10.64
N ILE A 167 -4.33 5.39 -9.89
CA ILE A 167 -4.46 5.38 -8.42
C ILE A 167 -3.31 6.16 -7.79
N LEU A 168 -2.07 5.91 -8.23
CA LEU A 168 -0.88 6.60 -7.73
C LEU A 168 -0.90 8.11 -8.03
N CYS A 169 -1.33 8.51 -9.23
CA CYS A 169 -1.56 9.91 -9.58
C CYS A 169 -2.64 10.55 -8.69
N TYR A 170 -3.73 9.83 -8.42
CA TYR A 170 -4.80 10.30 -7.54
C TYR A 170 -4.30 10.53 -6.11
N ILE A 171 -3.61 9.54 -5.51
CA ILE A 171 -3.03 9.67 -4.15
C ILE A 171 -2.13 10.92 -4.06
N LYS A 172 -1.24 11.12 -5.05
CA LYS A 172 -0.38 12.30 -5.06
C LYS A 172 -1.18 13.62 -5.12
N ASN A 173 -2.26 13.64 -5.89
CA ASN A 173 -3.11 14.83 -6.03
C ASN A 173 -3.91 15.14 -4.77
N VAL A 174 -4.34 14.11 -4.04
CA VAL A 174 -5.00 14.24 -2.73
C VAL A 174 -4.11 14.98 -1.74
N PHE A 175 -2.83 14.60 -1.65
CA PHE A 175 -1.87 15.34 -0.82
C PHE A 175 -1.54 16.74 -1.33
N HIS A 176 -1.60 16.97 -2.65
CA HIS A 176 -1.30 18.29 -3.21
C HIS A 176 -2.44 19.29 -3.00
N ASN A 177 -3.70 18.81 -3.03
CA ASN A 177 -4.90 19.64 -2.93
C ASN A 177 -5.91 18.96 -1.97
N PRO A 178 -5.67 19.04 -0.65
CA PRO A 178 -6.49 18.33 0.35
C PRO A 178 -7.94 18.84 0.41
N ASP A 179 -8.19 20.04 -0.07
CA ASP A 179 -9.48 20.74 -0.14
C ASP A 179 -10.24 20.50 -1.46
N LYS A 180 -9.59 19.92 -2.47
CA LYS A 180 -10.17 19.75 -3.81
C LYS A 180 -11.27 18.69 -3.85
N TYR A 181 -11.23 17.72 -2.95
CA TYR A 181 -12.08 16.54 -2.99
C TYR A 181 -13.13 16.63 -1.87
N ASN A 182 -14.39 16.82 -2.25
CA ASN A 182 -15.51 16.92 -1.31
C ASN A 182 -16.23 15.57 -1.15
N TYR A 183 -15.45 14.53 -0.89
CA TYR A 183 -15.96 13.20 -0.57
C TYR A 183 -16.20 13.06 0.94
N PRO A 184 -17.05 12.12 1.40
CA PRO A 184 -17.17 11.80 2.81
C PRO A 184 -15.80 11.61 3.45
N ALA A 185 -15.51 12.35 4.52
CA ALA A 185 -14.21 12.27 5.18
C ALA A 185 -14.13 11.02 6.06
N LEU A 186 -13.10 10.21 5.84
CA LEU A 186 -12.71 9.13 6.76
C LEU A 186 -12.13 9.69 8.07
N ASN A 187 -11.66 10.93 8.04
CA ASN A 187 -11.25 11.70 9.21
C ASN A 187 -12.06 13.00 9.33
N PRO A 188 -13.23 12.96 9.99
CA PRO A 188 -14.09 14.12 10.16
C PRO A 188 -13.42 15.28 10.89
N GLU A 189 -12.49 15.00 11.81
CA GLU A 189 -11.75 16.04 12.51
C GLU A 189 -10.84 16.82 11.55
N ALA A 190 -10.11 16.12 10.68
CA ALA A 190 -9.27 16.76 9.69
C ALA A 190 -10.08 17.58 8.69
N GLU A 191 -11.25 17.09 8.25
CA GLU A 191 -12.17 17.84 7.39
C GLU A 191 -12.68 19.11 8.07
N LYS A 192 -13.17 18.99 9.31
CA LYS A 192 -13.69 20.12 10.08
C LYS A 192 -12.62 21.19 10.24
N LEU A 193 -11.42 20.82 10.68
CA LEU A 193 -10.33 21.79 10.86
C LEU A 193 -9.89 22.40 9.53
N LEU A 194 -9.84 21.63 8.44
CA LEU A 194 -9.51 22.17 7.12
C LEU A 194 -10.49 23.28 6.68
N LYS A 195 -11.79 23.14 7.02
CA LYS A 195 -12.85 24.10 6.67
C LYS A 195 -12.98 25.26 7.65
N GLU A 196 -12.88 25.00 8.96
CA GLU A 196 -13.24 25.95 10.01
C GLU A 196 -12.03 26.56 10.74
N ASN A 197 -10.91 25.84 10.84
CA ASN A 197 -9.73 26.29 11.57
C ASN A 197 -8.44 25.79 10.92
N TYR A 198 -8.07 26.45 9.83
CA TYR A 198 -6.94 26.06 9.00
C TYR A 198 -5.60 26.12 9.75
N GLU A 199 -5.44 27.02 10.74
CA GLU A 199 -4.22 27.11 11.54
C GLU A 199 -4.01 25.86 12.40
N GLU A 200 -5.06 25.40 13.08
CA GLU A 200 -4.99 24.16 13.88
C GLU A 200 -4.83 22.92 13.00
N TYR A 201 -5.46 22.91 11.81
CA TYR A 201 -5.20 21.89 10.79
C TYR A 201 -3.70 21.83 10.43
N LEU A 202 -3.07 22.97 10.14
CA LEU A 202 -1.63 23.04 9.85
C LEU A 202 -0.77 22.57 11.02
N ARG A 203 -1.16 22.91 12.26
CA ARG A 203 -0.45 22.46 13.47
C ARG A 203 -0.46 20.94 13.58
N LYS A 204 -1.62 20.30 13.36
CA LYS A 204 -1.75 18.83 13.35
C LYS A 204 -0.99 18.20 12.18
N VAL A 205 -1.13 18.72 10.96
CA VAL A 205 -0.37 18.22 9.79
C VAL A 205 1.14 18.30 10.07
N SER A 206 1.63 19.40 10.63
CA SER A 206 3.05 19.56 10.98
C SER A 206 3.54 18.51 11.98
N HIS A 207 2.70 18.15 12.97
CA HIS A 207 3.01 17.08 13.91
C HIS A 207 3.20 15.73 13.19
N PHE A 208 2.27 15.36 12.30
CA PHE A 208 2.35 14.10 11.55
C PHE A 208 3.47 14.10 10.50
N VAL A 209 3.79 15.24 9.89
CA VAL A 209 4.98 15.40 9.02
C VAL A 209 6.24 15.05 9.81
N LYS A 210 6.42 15.61 11.01
CA LYS A 210 7.58 15.32 11.86
C LYS A 210 7.65 13.84 12.23
N LEU A 211 6.51 13.25 12.61
CA LEU A 211 6.41 11.83 12.95
C LEU A 211 6.82 10.94 11.76
N SER A 212 6.40 11.30 10.54
CA SER A 212 6.74 10.54 9.32
C SER A 212 8.24 10.48 9.06
N ILE A 213 8.97 11.54 9.42
CA ILE A 213 10.43 11.63 9.26
C ILE A 213 11.13 10.87 10.38
N GLN A 214 10.68 11.06 11.63
CA GLN A 214 11.27 10.39 12.80
C GLN A 214 11.16 8.86 12.71
N ASN A 215 10.01 8.38 12.26
CA ASN A 215 9.74 6.95 12.13
C ASN A 215 10.18 6.36 10.79
N VAL A 216 10.90 7.11 9.95
CA VAL A 216 11.28 6.63 8.61
C VAL A 216 12.11 5.34 8.69
N TYR A 217 12.95 5.20 9.72
CA TYR A 217 13.80 4.03 9.98
C TYR A 217 13.05 2.85 10.62
N ASN A 218 11.82 3.06 11.10
CA ASN A 218 10.95 2.00 11.61
C ASN A 218 10.35 1.26 10.42
N ASN A 219 11.14 0.37 9.82
CA ASN A 219 10.74 -0.36 8.63
C ASN A 219 9.62 -1.37 8.96
N PRO A 220 8.46 -1.31 8.28
CA PRO A 220 7.42 -2.33 8.43
C PRO A 220 7.94 -3.73 8.11
N GLN A 221 7.38 -4.76 8.74
CA GLN A 221 7.77 -6.14 8.46
C GLN A 221 7.54 -6.47 6.98
N HIS A 222 8.44 -7.27 6.40
CA HIS A 222 8.39 -7.75 5.01
C HIS A 222 8.40 -6.66 3.92
N THR A 223 8.67 -5.40 4.25
CA THR A 223 8.80 -4.34 3.24
C THR A 223 10.07 -4.54 2.40
N PRO A 224 9.98 -4.47 1.06
CA PRO A 224 11.14 -4.36 0.18
C PRO A 224 11.83 -2.99 0.27
N ILE A 225 11.13 -1.94 0.72
CA ILE A 225 11.68 -0.59 0.87
C ILE A 225 12.17 -0.39 2.30
N VAL A 226 13.49 -0.51 2.51
CA VAL A 226 14.15 -0.38 3.80
C VAL A 226 14.92 0.94 3.87
N PHE A 227 14.59 1.79 4.84
CA PHE A 227 15.41 2.95 5.20
C PHE A 227 16.41 2.52 6.28
N ALA A 228 17.69 2.60 5.97
CA ALA A 228 18.76 2.39 6.92
C ALA A 228 19.13 3.71 7.59
N GLU A 229 19.49 3.65 8.87
CA GLU A 229 20.11 4.78 9.57
C GLU A 229 21.41 5.21 8.87
N GLU A 230 21.88 6.41 9.19
CA GLU A 230 23.16 6.91 8.69
C GLU A 230 24.26 5.86 8.86
N TRP A 231 25.08 5.70 7.82
CA TRP A 231 26.24 4.84 7.88
C TRP A 231 27.16 5.36 8.97
N LYS A 232 27.36 4.56 10.02
CA LYS A 232 28.28 4.87 11.13
C LYS A 232 29.68 5.21 10.62
N ASP A 233 30.09 4.54 9.54
CA ASP A 233 31.35 4.77 8.84
C ASP A 233 31.10 5.57 7.54
N LYS A 234 31.39 6.86 7.60
CA LYS A 234 31.26 7.78 6.46
C LYS A 234 32.26 7.50 5.35
N GLU A 235 33.43 6.96 5.67
CA GLU A 235 34.46 6.64 4.69
C GLU A 235 34.06 5.42 3.86
N LYS A 236 33.53 4.38 4.53
CA LYS A 236 32.92 3.22 3.86
C LYS A 236 31.72 3.62 3.00
N PHE A 237 30.88 4.55 3.47
CA PHE A 237 29.78 5.10 2.66
C PHE A 237 30.30 5.77 1.39
N GLU A 238 31.24 6.71 1.50
CA GLU A 238 31.78 7.42 0.33
C GLU A 238 32.57 6.49 -0.61
N ALA A 239 33.23 5.45 -0.09
CA ALA A 239 33.84 4.41 -0.93
C ALA A 239 32.78 3.61 -1.71
N THR A 240 31.72 3.16 -1.03
CA THR A 240 30.61 2.40 -1.64
C THR A 240 29.86 3.25 -2.67
N LYS A 241 29.56 4.52 -2.33
CA LYS A 241 28.94 5.50 -3.23
C LYS A 241 29.77 5.72 -4.49
N ARG A 242 31.09 5.90 -4.34
CA ARG A 242 32.01 6.01 -5.48
C ARG A 242 32.00 4.75 -6.34
N GLN A 243 31.87 3.56 -5.75
CA GLN A 243 31.81 2.30 -6.48
C GLN A 243 30.50 2.14 -7.25
N ILE A 244 29.35 2.47 -6.64
CA ILE A 244 28.04 2.41 -7.28
C ILE A 244 27.96 3.38 -8.46
N LEU A 245 28.37 4.64 -8.27
CA LEU A 245 28.35 5.66 -9.32
C LEU A 245 29.31 5.37 -10.48
N LYS A 246 30.36 4.57 -10.26
CA LYS A 246 31.27 4.12 -11.32
C LYS A 246 30.72 2.96 -12.15
N LYS A 247 29.70 2.24 -11.66
CA LYS A 247 29.16 1.04 -12.32
C LYS A 247 28.21 1.36 -13.48
N ASP A 248 27.96 2.63 -13.78
CA ASP A 248 27.30 3.08 -15.01
C ASP A 248 28.26 3.03 -16.21
N SER A 249 28.69 1.81 -16.56
CA SER A 249 29.35 1.49 -17.83
C SER A 249 28.65 0.26 -18.41
N PRO A 250 28.45 0.22 -19.74
CA PRO A 250 27.14 0.06 -20.37
C PRO A 250 26.32 -1.11 -19.82
N THR A 251 25.04 -0.86 -19.60
CA THR A 251 24.07 -1.88 -19.21
C THR A 251 23.96 -2.98 -20.27
N ILE A 252 23.54 -4.19 -19.90
CA ILE A 252 23.23 -5.29 -20.84
C ILE A 252 22.33 -4.80 -22.00
N VAL A 253 21.46 -3.84 -21.74
CA VAL A 253 20.61 -3.15 -22.74
C VAL A 253 21.43 -2.45 -23.84
N ASP A 254 22.57 -1.85 -23.50
CA ASP A 254 23.47 -1.19 -24.44
C ASP A 254 24.26 -2.21 -25.27
N SER A 255 24.60 -3.36 -24.65
CA SER A 255 25.17 -4.51 -25.37
C SER A 255 24.20 -5.13 -26.37
N PHE A 256 22.90 -5.20 -26.05
CA PHE A 256 21.86 -5.66 -26.97
C PHE A 256 21.59 -4.67 -28.11
N LYS A 257 21.57 -3.36 -27.83
CA LYS A 257 21.47 -2.34 -28.90
C LYS A 257 22.68 -2.34 -29.84
N ALA A 258 23.88 -2.55 -29.32
CA ALA A 258 25.11 -2.69 -30.11
C ALA A 258 25.12 -3.97 -30.96
N PHE A 259 24.46 -5.04 -30.49
CA PHE A 259 24.33 -6.30 -31.23
C PHE A 259 23.43 -6.15 -32.47
N PHE A 260 22.36 -5.35 -32.40
CA PHE A 260 21.44 -5.14 -33.52
C PHE A 260 21.82 -3.99 -34.47
N THR A 261 22.90 -3.24 -34.19
CA THR A 261 23.35 -2.11 -35.03
C THR A 261 24.63 -2.37 -35.82
N ARG A 262 25.24 -3.57 -35.72
CA ARG A 262 26.29 -3.99 -36.65
C ARG A 262 25.67 -4.49 -37.96
N LYS A 263 25.65 -3.60 -38.96
CA LYS A 263 25.59 -3.96 -40.38
C LYS A 263 26.99 -4.18 -40.93
#